data_AF-A0A8S1FA04-F1
#
_entry.id   AF-A0A8S1FA04-F1
#
_cell.length_a   1.000
_cell.length_b   1.000
_cell.length_c   1.000
_cell.angle_alpha   90.00
_cell.angle_beta   90.00
_cell.angle_gamma   90.00
#
_symmetry.space_group_name_H-M   'P 1'
#
loop_
_entity.id
_entity.type
_entity.pdbx_description
1 polymer ?
#
loop_
_entity_poly.entity_id
_entity_poly.type
_entity_poly.pdbx_seq_one_letter_code
_entity_poly.pdbx_strand_id
1 'polypeptide(L)'
;MPVIEVKDDNDYKFQFAKAIQGVLFVDFYADWCGPCKMMAPVFEELSNKFPNATFIKVNTNKCEETSASLGIASIPTFMAFMNGVRMDTIKGADAEALGDLVARYAEFKSTPSLVHGQSELNSAIDKHQIECLNGDDDTPIERFLDGNCNLKSDCDEQLIISIAFIQPVKVHSILIKGNGGRAPKKVKVFSNMPKTLDFDAAMALEPIQTLEYNETANQGDGQIMPLRFVKFQNVQNIQLFIENNQEGGEVTELVDLKFFGTPLGTLDVNKIKKGSGGAEKGGSLAKALGL
;
A
#
# COMPACT_ATOMS: atom_id res chain seq x y z
N MET A 1 13.21 -19.36 -4.81
CA MET A 1 14.11 -19.03 -3.67
C MET A 1 13.67 -19.88 -2.49
N PRO A 2 14.55 -20.32 -1.59
CA PRO A 2 14.10 -21.11 -0.45
C PRO A 2 13.16 -20.30 0.43
N VAL A 3 12.11 -20.94 0.94
CA VAL A 3 11.20 -20.36 1.93
C VAL A 3 12.00 -19.94 3.17
N ILE A 4 11.87 -18.69 3.58
CA ILE A 4 12.59 -18.15 4.74
C ILE A 4 11.86 -18.57 6.02
N GLU A 5 12.57 -19.25 6.92
CA GLU A 5 12.05 -19.57 8.24
C GLU A 5 12.21 -18.38 9.19
N VAL A 6 11.10 -17.86 9.69
CA VAL A 6 11.08 -16.81 10.70
C VAL A 6 11.33 -17.39 12.08
N LYS A 7 12.29 -16.80 12.79
CA LYS A 7 12.75 -17.31 14.10
C LYS A 7 11.86 -16.89 15.26
N ASP A 8 11.45 -15.63 15.28
CA ASP A 8 10.69 -14.98 16.34
C ASP A 8 9.96 -13.72 15.82
N ASP A 9 9.21 -13.05 16.70
CA ASP A 9 8.48 -11.83 16.36
C ASP A 9 9.37 -10.72 15.79
N ASN A 10 10.62 -10.57 16.24
CA ASN A 10 11.52 -9.52 15.73
C ASN A 10 12.04 -9.84 14.33
N ASP A 11 12.39 -11.11 14.10
CA ASP A 11 12.78 -11.60 12.79
C ASP A 11 11.62 -11.46 11.80
N TYR A 12 10.37 -11.70 12.23
CA TYR A 12 9.19 -11.41 11.38
C TYR A 12 9.20 -9.95 10.92
N LYS A 13 9.35 -8.99 11.85
CA LYS A 13 9.34 -7.55 11.50
C LYS A 13 10.46 -7.24 10.51
N PHE A 14 11.63 -7.85 10.67
CA PHE A 14 12.78 -7.68 9.80
C PHE A 14 12.57 -8.25 8.40
N GLN A 15 12.10 -9.50 8.29
CA GLN A 15 11.82 -10.12 6.98
C GLN A 15 10.69 -9.40 6.26
N PHE A 16 9.63 -9.03 6.98
CA PHE A 16 8.52 -8.24 6.42
C PHE A 16 9.01 -6.90 5.88
N ALA A 17 9.82 -6.17 6.65
CA ALA A 17 10.40 -4.89 6.22
C ALA A 17 11.29 -5.03 4.97
N LYS A 18 12.03 -6.13 4.83
CA LYS A 18 12.83 -6.41 3.62
C LYS A 18 11.97 -6.68 2.39
N ALA A 19 10.83 -7.35 2.57
CA ALA A 19 9.91 -7.70 1.51
C ALA A 19 8.83 -6.63 1.25
N ILE A 20 8.85 -5.51 2.01
CA ILE A 20 7.78 -4.52 2.00
C ILE A 20 7.58 -3.83 0.65
N GLN A 21 8.59 -3.80 -0.24
CA GLN A 21 8.50 -3.19 -1.57
C GLN A 21 8.28 -4.23 -2.68
N GLY A 22 7.59 -5.32 -2.38
CA GLY A 22 7.30 -6.38 -3.34
C GLY A 22 6.15 -7.27 -2.90
N VAL A 23 6.13 -8.48 -3.45
CA VAL A 23 5.17 -9.52 -3.09
C VAL A 23 5.75 -10.38 -1.99
N LEU A 24 4.97 -10.56 -0.92
CA LEU A 24 5.30 -11.41 0.20
C LEU A 24 4.16 -12.40 0.45
N PHE A 25 4.48 -13.69 0.44
CA PHE A 25 3.58 -14.75 0.89
C PHE A 25 4.04 -15.28 2.24
N VAL A 26 3.10 -15.44 3.17
CA VAL A 26 3.38 -15.88 4.55
C VAL A 26 2.57 -17.12 4.87
N ASP A 27 3.23 -18.21 5.28
CA ASP A 27 2.62 -19.43 5.82
C ASP A 27 2.67 -19.41 7.36
N PHE A 28 1.53 -19.32 8.02
CA PHE A 28 1.42 -19.44 9.48
C PHE A 28 1.15 -20.89 9.87
N TYR A 29 2.07 -21.49 10.62
CA TYR A 29 2.07 -22.93 10.94
C TYR A 29 2.47 -23.22 12.39
N ALA A 30 2.44 -24.50 12.78
CA ALA A 30 3.06 -25.00 14.00
C ALA A 30 3.65 -26.41 13.80
N ASP A 31 4.66 -26.80 14.56
CA ASP A 31 5.41 -28.05 14.37
C ASP A 31 4.57 -29.32 14.65
N TRP A 32 3.53 -29.19 15.46
CA TRP A 32 2.59 -30.26 15.81
C TRP A 32 1.39 -30.34 14.85
N CYS A 33 1.23 -29.37 13.95
CA CYS A 33 0.08 -29.29 13.04
C CYS A 33 0.24 -30.25 11.85
N GLY A 34 -0.58 -31.31 11.81
CA GLY A 34 -0.61 -32.27 10.71
C GLY A 34 -0.91 -31.64 9.34
N PRO A 35 -2.00 -30.87 9.18
CA PRO A 35 -2.31 -30.19 7.92
C PRO A 35 -1.22 -29.23 7.44
N CYS A 36 -0.52 -28.55 8.34
CA CYS A 36 0.59 -27.67 8.00
C CYS A 36 1.75 -28.44 7.34
N LYS A 37 2.06 -29.64 7.85
CA LYS A 37 3.09 -30.51 7.25
C LYS A 37 2.73 -30.97 5.84
N MET A 38 1.43 -31.17 5.56
CA MET A 38 0.97 -31.50 4.21
C MET A 38 1.14 -30.34 3.23
N MET A 39 0.94 -29.11 3.71
CA MET A 39 1.02 -27.91 2.88
C MET A 39 2.44 -27.38 2.66
N ALA A 40 3.36 -27.63 3.59
CA ALA A 40 4.75 -27.20 3.50
C ALA A 40 5.44 -27.50 2.13
N PRO A 41 5.38 -28.72 1.56
CA PRO A 41 5.98 -28.99 0.26
C PRO A 41 5.31 -28.21 -0.89
N VAL A 42 4.00 -27.97 -0.82
CA VAL A 42 3.27 -27.17 -1.82
C VAL A 42 3.75 -25.71 -1.79
N PHE A 43 3.86 -25.15 -0.58
CA PHE A 43 4.35 -23.78 -0.41
C PHE A 43 5.81 -23.63 -0.87
N GLU A 44 6.65 -24.64 -0.62
CA GLU A 44 8.03 -24.68 -1.10
C GLU A 44 8.11 -24.78 -2.63
N GLU A 45 7.29 -25.62 -3.27
CA GLU A 45 7.21 -25.72 -4.73
C GLU A 45 6.84 -24.36 -5.36
N LEU A 46 5.83 -23.68 -4.81
CA LEU A 46 5.42 -22.35 -5.25
C LEU A 46 6.55 -21.32 -5.11
N SER A 47 7.29 -21.36 -4.00
CA SER A 47 8.45 -20.46 -3.78
C SER A 47 9.58 -20.64 -4.81
N ASN A 48 9.70 -21.85 -5.37
CA ASN A 48 10.65 -22.15 -6.44
C ASN A 48 10.13 -21.69 -7.80
N LYS A 49 8.81 -21.82 -8.04
CA LYS A 49 8.16 -21.38 -9.28
C LYS A 49 8.11 -19.85 -9.42
N PHE A 50 8.02 -19.11 -8.31
CA PHE A 50 7.89 -17.65 -8.30
C PHE A 50 9.06 -16.97 -7.58
N PRO A 51 10.28 -16.97 -8.16
CA PRO A 51 11.48 -16.47 -7.50
C PRO A 51 11.50 -14.95 -7.27
N ASN A 52 10.61 -14.21 -7.93
CA ASN A 52 10.48 -12.74 -7.78
C ASN A 52 9.62 -12.34 -6.56
N ALA A 53 8.93 -13.29 -5.95
CA ALA A 53 8.17 -13.08 -4.72
C ALA A 53 8.94 -13.63 -3.51
N THR A 54 8.75 -13.02 -2.35
CA THR A 54 9.31 -13.51 -1.09
C THR A 54 8.34 -14.47 -0.45
N PHE A 55 8.83 -15.63 0.00
CA PHE A 55 8.06 -16.62 0.74
C PHE A 55 8.67 -16.80 2.12
N ILE A 56 7.87 -16.64 3.17
CA ILE A 56 8.30 -16.87 4.55
C ILE A 56 7.33 -17.81 5.26
N LYS A 57 7.82 -18.58 6.23
CA LYS A 57 6.98 -19.38 7.14
C LYS A 57 7.16 -18.90 8.57
N VAL A 58 6.05 -18.79 9.30
CA VAL A 58 5.95 -18.22 10.64
C VAL A 58 5.34 -19.24 11.58
N ASN A 59 6.12 -19.69 12.57
CA ASN A 59 5.61 -20.59 13.58
C ASN A 59 4.82 -19.80 14.63
N THR A 60 3.53 -20.10 14.79
CA THR A 60 2.63 -19.33 15.67
C THR A 60 2.96 -19.48 17.15
N ASN A 61 3.68 -20.53 17.55
CA ASN A 61 4.18 -20.68 18.93
C ASN A 61 5.46 -19.88 19.21
N LYS A 62 6.20 -19.47 18.16
CA LYS A 62 7.40 -18.63 18.30
C LYS A 62 7.14 -17.14 18.06
N CYS A 63 6.06 -16.83 17.37
CA CYS A 63 5.68 -15.47 16.96
C CYS A 63 4.26 -15.14 17.44
N GLU A 64 4.03 -15.23 18.75
CA GLU A 64 2.69 -15.09 19.35
C GLU A 64 2.13 -13.68 19.18
N GLU A 65 2.97 -12.63 19.37
CA GLU A 65 2.58 -11.23 19.20
C GLU A 65 2.14 -10.96 17.75
N THR A 66 2.96 -11.40 16.79
CA THR A 66 2.68 -11.28 15.36
C THR A 66 1.39 -12.00 15.00
N SER A 67 1.24 -13.25 15.45
CA SER A 67 0.06 -14.07 15.15
C SER A 67 -1.22 -13.44 15.70
N ALA A 68 -1.17 -12.92 16.93
CA ALA A 68 -2.29 -12.19 17.53
C ALA A 68 -2.61 -10.90 16.75
N SER A 69 -1.59 -10.10 16.41
CA SER A 69 -1.76 -8.82 15.70
C SER A 69 -2.38 -8.98 14.31
N LEU A 70 -2.11 -10.09 13.63
CA LEU A 70 -2.63 -10.39 12.30
C LEU A 70 -3.96 -11.17 12.33
N GLY A 71 -4.47 -11.50 13.53
CA GLY A 71 -5.73 -12.19 13.71
C GLY A 71 -5.69 -13.67 13.30
N ILE A 72 -4.55 -14.34 13.52
CA ILE A 72 -4.38 -15.78 13.21
C ILE A 72 -5.16 -16.60 14.24
N ALA A 73 -6.30 -17.14 13.82
CA ALA A 73 -7.18 -17.96 14.66
C ALA A 73 -7.12 -19.47 14.36
N SER A 74 -6.57 -19.85 13.20
CA SER A 74 -6.43 -21.24 12.76
C SER A 74 -5.16 -21.41 11.94
N ILE A 75 -4.63 -22.63 11.89
CA ILE A 75 -3.47 -22.99 11.08
C ILE A 75 -3.74 -24.26 10.24
N PRO A 76 -3.18 -24.38 9.02
CA PRO A 76 -2.37 -23.35 8.36
C PRO A 76 -3.21 -22.15 7.93
N THR A 77 -2.61 -20.97 7.91
CA THR A 77 -3.19 -19.76 7.32
C THR A 77 -2.14 -19.14 6.40
N PHE A 78 -2.52 -18.84 5.18
CA PHE A 78 -1.67 -18.20 4.18
C PHE A 78 -2.12 -16.77 3.95
N MET A 79 -1.18 -15.84 3.89
CA MET A 79 -1.46 -14.43 3.58
C MET A 79 -0.62 -13.96 2.41
N ALA A 80 -1.24 -13.17 1.52
CA ALA A 80 -0.55 -12.42 0.48
C ALA A 80 -0.43 -10.96 0.89
N PHE A 81 0.77 -10.40 0.75
CA PHE A 81 1.03 -8.99 0.93
C PHE A 81 1.66 -8.40 -0.34
N MET A 82 1.22 -7.21 -0.73
CA MET A 82 1.83 -6.43 -1.80
C MET A 82 2.11 -5.02 -1.29
N ASN A 83 3.35 -4.58 -1.42
CA ASN A 83 3.79 -3.27 -0.91
C ASN A 83 3.47 -3.05 0.59
N GLY A 84 3.54 -4.13 1.39
CA GLY A 84 3.18 -4.15 2.80
C GLY A 84 1.67 -4.19 3.10
N VAL A 85 0.79 -4.07 2.11
CA VAL A 85 -0.66 -4.18 2.28
C VAL A 85 -1.07 -5.65 2.25
N ARG A 86 -1.95 -6.08 3.17
CA ARG A 86 -2.52 -7.44 3.11
C ARG A 86 -3.58 -7.48 2.00
N MET A 87 -3.32 -8.29 0.98
CA MET A 87 -4.20 -8.42 -0.18
C MET A 87 -5.23 -9.51 -0.01
N ASP A 88 -4.82 -10.65 0.56
CA ASP A 88 -5.68 -11.83 0.64
C ASP A 88 -5.29 -12.74 1.80
N THR A 89 -6.19 -13.63 2.20
CA THR A 89 -5.96 -14.58 3.29
C THR A 89 -6.73 -15.88 3.03
N ILE A 90 -6.00 -17.00 3.00
CA ILE A 90 -6.57 -18.35 2.92
C ILE A 90 -6.38 -19.04 4.27
N LYS A 91 -7.44 -19.66 4.78
CA LYS A 91 -7.40 -20.43 6.04
C LYS A 91 -7.65 -21.89 5.76
N GLY A 92 -6.88 -22.76 6.39
CA GLY A 92 -6.97 -24.21 6.23
C GLY A 92 -6.02 -24.76 5.17
N ALA A 93 -5.93 -26.08 5.12
CA ALA A 93 -5.09 -26.80 4.17
C ALA A 93 -5.84 -26.99 2.84
N ASP A 94 -5.67 -26.03 1.93
CA ASP A 94 -6.23 -26.04 0.59
C ASP A 94 -5.14 -25.67 -0.42
N ALA A 95 -4.65 -26.68 -1.15
CA ALA A 95 -3.56 -26.51 -2.10
C ALA A 95 -3.98 -25.77 -3.38
N GLU A 96 -5.22 -25.93 -3.80
CA GLU A 96 -5.76 -25.26 -4.99
C GLU A 96 -5.93 -23.78 -4.71
N ALA A 97 -6.59 -23.44 -3.59
CA ALA A 97 -6.76 -22.04 -3.18
C ALA A 97 -5.42 -21.32 -2.92
N LEU A 98 -4.43 -22.02 -2.35
CA LEU A 98 -3.08 -21.47 -2.18
C LEU A 98 -2.40 -21.21 -3.54
N GLY A 99 -2.52 -22.16 -4.48
CA GLY A 99 -2.00 -22.01 -5.85
C GLY A 99 -2.60 -20.80 -6.56
N ASP A 100 -3.91 -20.63 -6.47
CA ASP A 100 -4.65 -19.51 -7.07
C ASP A 100 -4.25 -18.17 -6.45
N LEU A 101 -4.14 -18.11 -5.12
CA LEU A 101 -3.67 -16.92 -4.41
C LEU A 101 -2.27 -16.52 -4.88
N VAL A 102 -1.34 -17.48 -4.98
CA VAL A 102 0.03 -17.17 -5.43
C VAL A 102 0.02 -16.74 -6.89
N ALA A 103 -0.67 -17.45 -7.78
CA ALA A 103 -0.75 -17.10 -9.20
C ALA A 103 -1.33 -15.69 -9.41
N ARG A 104 -2.33 -15.31 -8.61
CA ARG A 104 -2.98 -14.00 -8.70
C ARG A 104 -2.05 -12.84 -8.36
N TYR A 105 -1.17 -13.00 -7.37
CA TYR A 105 -0.36 -11.89 -6.84
C TYR A 105 1.13 -11.97 -7.19
N ALA A 106 1.65 -13.11 -7.64
CA ALA A 106 3.09 -13.30 -7.86
C ALA A 106 3.65 -12.52 -9.05
N GLU A 107 2.82 -12.07 -10.00
CA GLU A 107 3.28 -11.29 -11.17
C GLU A 107 3.34 -9.78 -10.92
N PHE A 108 3.08 -9.32 -9.69
CA PHE A 108 3.19 -7.91 -9.36
C PHE A 108 4.63 -7.42 -9.55
N LYS A 109 4.81 -6.49 -10.50
CA LYS A 109 6.07 -5.79 -10.70
C LYS A 109 6.14 -4.65 -9.70
N SER A 110 7.06 -4.75 -8.73
CA SER A 110 7.33 -3.62 -7.84
C SER A 110 7.82 -2.43 -8.65
N THR A 111 7.05 -1.34 -8.63
CA THR A 111 7.52 -0.03 -9.05
C THR A 111 8.44 0.51 -7.96
N PRO A 112 9.68 0.90 -8.26
CA PRO A 112 10.50 1.64 -7.31
C PRO A 112 9.73 2.88 -6.87
N SER A 113 9.50 3.02 -5.58
CA SER A 113 8.82 4.21 -5.07
C SER A 113 9.63 5.46 -5.43
N LEU A 114 8.99 6.39 -6.14
CA LEU A 114 9.58 7.67 -6.55
C LEU A 114 9.94 8.55 -5.34
N VAL A 115 9.39 8.26 -4.16
CA VAL A 115 9.60 9.02 -2.93
C VAL A 115 10.35 8.18 -1.89
N HIS A 116 11.53 8.65 -1.48
CA HIS A 116 12.37 7.96 -0.51
C HIS A 116 11.64 7.73 0.83
N GLY A 117 11.55 6.47 1.26
CA GLY A 117 10.96 6.08 2.55
C GLY A 117 9.43 5.98 2.58
N GLN A 118 8.76 6.16 1.44
CA GLN A 118 7.31 5.96 1.28
C GLN A 118 7.07 4.81 0.30
N SER A 119 5.95 4.11 0.43
CA SER A 119 5.52 3.08 -0.52
C SER A 119 4.40 3.62 -1.39
N GLU A 120 4.28 3.15 -2.63
CA GLU A 120 3.12 3.41 -3.47
C GLU A 120 1.90 2.67 -2.90
N LEU A 121 0.80 3.39 -2.75
CA LEU A 121 -0.44 2.92 -2.10
C LEU A 121 -1.52 2.51 -3.10
N ASN A 122 -1.25 2.55 -4.41
CA ASN A 122 -2.24 2.19 -5.43
C ASN A 122 -2.70 0.72 -5.29
N SER A 123 -1.83 -0.17 -4.82
CA SER A 123 -2.20 -1.55 -4.47
C SER A 123 -3.10 -1.66 -3.24
N ALA A 124 -3.18 -0.61 -2.41
CA ALA A 124 -4.05 -0.54 -1.24
C ALA A 124 -5.47 -0.04 -1.57
N ILE A 125 -5.72 0.39 -2.81
CA ILE A 125 -7.02 0.90 -3.24
C ILE A 125 -8.02 -0.24 -3.33
N ASP A 126 -9.20 -0.06 -2.74
CA ASP A 126 -10.33 -0.97 -2.91
C ASP A 126 -11.03 -0.65 -4.24
N LYS A 127 -10.73 -1.44 -5.28
CA LYS A 127 -11.31 -1.27 -6.63
C LYS A 127 -12.82 -1.42 -6.68
N HIS A 128 -13.46 -1.97 -5.66
CA HIS A 128 -14.93 -2.04 -5.58
C HIS A 128 -15.56 -0.77 -4.99
N GLN A 129 -14.73 0.12 -4.43
CA GLN A 129 -15.14 1.36 -3.79
C GLN A 129 -14.37 2.55 -4.37
N ILE A 130 -14.36 2.63 -5.69
CA ILE A 130 -13.91 3.80 -6.44
C ILE A 130 -15.08 4.38 -7.23
N GLU A 131 -15.08 5.70 -7.39
CA GLU A 131 -16.09 6.41 -8.15
C GLU A 131 -15.46 7.65 -8.80
N CYS A 132 -15.87 7.94 -10.04
CA CYS A 132 -15.48 9.16 -10.74
C CYS A 132 -16.72 9.88 -11.23
N LEU A 133 -16.92 11.13 -10.81
CA LEU A 133 -18.00 11.97 -11.32
C LEU A 133 -17.47 12.85 -12.45
N ASN A 134 -18.30 13.00 -13.49
CA ASN A 134 -17.97 13.66 -14.76
C ASN A 134 -16.80 13.00 -15.52
N GLY A 135 -16.55 11.70 -15.28
CA GLY A 135 -15.55 10.95 -16.04
C GLY A 135 -16.11 10.48 -17.38
N ASP A 136 -15.30 10.54 -18.42
CA ASP A 136 -15.61 10.04 -19.76
C ASP A 136 -15.77 8.50 -19.75
N ASP A 137 -16.89 8.02 -20.29
CA ASP A 137 -17.30 6.59 -20.31
C ASP A 137 -16.31 5.67 -21.06
N ASP A 138 -15.58 6.19 -22.05
CA ASP A 138 -14.56 5.44 -22.80
C ASP A 138 -13.26 5.27 -21.97
N THR A 139 -13.11 6.07 -20.91
CA THR A 139 -11.94 6.12 -20.03
C THR A 139 -12.26 5.94 -18.55
N PRO A 140 -12.88 4.79 -18.17
CA PRO A 140 -13.36 4.58 -16.81
C PRO A 140 -12.20 4.50 -15.79
N ILE A 141 -12.47 4.95 -14.57
CA ILE A 141 -11.48 5.10 -13.50
C ILE A 141 -10.77 3.78 -13.14
N GLU A 142 -11.45 2.64 -13.23
CA GLU A 142 -10.88 1.31 -13.00
C GLU A 142 -9.71 1.06 -13.96
N ARG A 143 -9.91 1.33 -15.25
CA ARG A 143 -8.90 1.12 -16.29
C ARG A 143 -7.78 2.14 -16.17
N PHE A 144 -8.09 3.36 -15.76
CA PHE A 144 -7.10 4.40 -15.49
C PHE A 144 -6.17 4.02 -14.35
N LEU A 145 -6.70 3.58 -13.20
CA LEU A 145 -5.89 3.18 -12.05
C LEU A 145 -5.02 1.94 -12.33
N ASP A 146 -5.41 1.11 -13.29
CA ASP A 146 -4.59 0.00 -13.80
C ASP A 146 -3.56 0.41 -14.85
N GLY A 147 -3.48 1.70 -15.20
CA GLY A 147 -2.55 2.24 -16.19
C GLY A 147 -2.92 1.87 -17.64
N ASN A 148 -4.17 1.46 -17.88
CA ASN A 148 -4.64 0.98 -19.19
C ASN A 148 -5.29 2.08 -20.03
N CYS A 149 -5.58 3.25 -19.47
CA CYS A 149 -6.04 4.44 -20.18
C CYS A 149 -5.67 5.70 -19.40
N ASN A 150 -5.82 6.87 -20.02
CA ASN A 150 -5.88 8.15 -19.31
C ASN A 150 -7.29 8.31 -18.73
N LEU A 151 -7.48 9.16 -17.71
CA LEU A 151 -8.80 9.56 -17.22
C LEU A 151 -9.11 10.96 -17.74
N LYS A 152 -10.31 11.15 -18.30
CA LYS A 152 -10.75 12.43 -18.87
C LYS A 152 -12.06 12.86 -18.26
N SER A 153 -12.27 14.18 -18.22
CA SER A 153 -13.57 14.75 -17.95
C SER A 153 -14.47 14.75 -19.19
N ASP A 154 -15.78 14.59 -18.99
CA ASP A 154 -16.76 14.46 -20.08
C ASP A 154 -17.37 15.80 -20.49
N CYS A 155 -18.08 16.47 -19.57
CA CYS A 155 -18.87 17.65 -19.90
C CYS A 155 -18.12 18.99 -19.75
N ASP A 156 -17.26 19.09 -18.73
CA ASP A 156 -16.49 20.29 -18.39
C ASP A 156 -15.17 19.90 -17.71
N GLU A 157 -14.35 20.85 -17.29
CA GLU A 157 -13.02 20.57 -16.74
C GLU A 157 -13.03 19.95 -15.34
N GLN A 158 -14.18 19.90 -14.67
CA GLN A 158 -14.27 19.47 -13.29
C GLN A 158 -14.36 17.96 -13.17
N LEU A 159 -13.64 17.39 -12.21
CA LEU A 159 -13.69 15.96 -11.91
C LEU A 159 -13.75 15.75 -10.40
N ILE A 160 -14.52 14.76 -9.96
CA ILE A 160 -14.43 14.23 -8.61
C ILE A 160 -13.99 12.79 -8.69
N ILE A 161 -12.86 12.48 -8.05
CA ILE A 161 -12.31 11.13 -7.93
C ILE A 161 -12.42 10.72 -6.47
N SER A 162 -13.21 9.68 -6.19
CA SER A 162 -13.43 9.11 -4.86
C SER A 162 -12.78 7.73 -4.79
N ILE A 163 -11.87 7.54 -3.83
CA ILE A 163 -11.08 6.32 -3.69
C ILE A 163 -11.10 5.88 -2.24
N ALA A 164 -11.58 4.66 -1.97
CA ALA A 164 -11.41 4.00 -0.69
C ALA A 164 -10.16 3.10 -0.67
N PHE A 165 -9.60 2.89 0.51
CA PHE A 165 -8.50 1.96 0.74
C PHE A 165 -9.01 0.71 1.46
N ILE A 166 -8.48 -0.46 1.09
CA ILE A 166 -8.81 -1.78 1.67
C ILE A 166 -8.58 -1.77 3.19
N GLN A 167 -7.52 -1.09 3.63
CA GLN A 167 -7.23 -0.81 5.03
C GLN A 167 -6.85 0.66 5.18
N PRO A 168 -7.04 1.25 6.38
CA PRO A 168 -6.66 2.63 6.59
C PRO A 168 -5.16 2.85 6.30
N VAL A 169 -4.80 4.00 5.74
CA VAL A 169 -3.42 4.35 5.37
C VAL A 169 -3.00 5.71 5.93
N LYS A 170 -1.69 5.93 6.01
CA LYS A 170 -1.07 7.25 6.16
C LYS A 170 -0.68 7.76 4.78
N VAL A 171 -1.35 8.79 4.27
CA VAL A 171 -1.00 9.39 2.97
C VAL A 171 -0.04 10.55 3.19
N HIS A 172 1.12 10.50 2.53
CA HIS A 172 2.16 11.51 2.67
C HIS A 172 2.22 12.45 1.47
N SER A 173 2.04 11.91 0.26
CA SER A 173 2.06 12.71 -0.96
C SER A 173 1.18 12.10 -2.05
N ILE A 174 0.81 12.93 -3.01
CA ILE A 174 0.04 12.54 -4.20
C ILE A 174 0.88 12.94 -5.42
N LEU A 175 0.99 12.05 -6.39
CA LEU A 175 1.51 12.34 -7.71
C LEU A 175 0.36 12.45 -8.67
N ILE A 176 0.35 13.53 -9.45
CA ILE A 176 -0.50 13.68 -10.62
C ILE A 176 0.40 13.92 -11.81
N LYS A 177 0.16 13.13 -12.86
CA LYS A 177 0.65 13.40 -14.21
C LYS A 177 -0.55 13.73 -15.08
N GLY A 178 -0.50 14.87 -15.77
CA GLY A 178 -1.54 15.27 -16.71
C GLY A 178 -1.05 15.29 -18.15
N ASN A 179 -1.91 15.75 -19.05
CA ASN A 179 -1.62 15.82 -20.48
C ASN A 179 -1.59 17.29 -20.99
N GLY A 180 -0.40 17.91 -20.93
CA GLY A 180 -0.18 19.26 -21.43
C GLY A 180 -1.10 20.29 -20.77
N GLY A 181 -1.77 21.12 -21.59
CA GLY A 181 -2.70 22.13 -21.10
C GLY A 181 -3.90 21.63 -20.30
N ARG A 182 -4.27 20.36 -20.51
CA ARG A 182 -5.42 19.71 -19.87
C ARG A 182 -5.09 19.14 -18.50
N ALA A 183 -3.85 19.23 -18.05
CA ALA A 183 -3.48 18.73 -16.74
C ALA A 183 -4.21 19.49 -15.62
N PRO A 184 -4.55 18.82 -14.52
CA PRO A 184 -5.08 19.47 -13.34
C PRO A 184 -4.18 20.61 -12.87
N LYS A 185 -4.80 21.71 -12.44
CA LYS A 185 -4.12 22.85 -11.82
C LYS A 185 -4.48 22.95 -10.34
N LYS A 186 -5.75 23.13 -10.02
CA LYS A 186 -6.21 23.24 -8.64
C LYS A 186 -6.97 21.99 -8.22
N VAL A 187 -6.45 21.29 -7.21
CA VAL A 187 -7.03 20.05 -6.69
C VAL A 187 -7.33 20.21 -5.20
N LYS A 188 -8.60 20.16 -4.82
CA LYS A 188 -9.05 20.14 -3.44
C LYS A 188 -9.06 18.69 -2.92
N VAL A 189 -8.45 18.47 -1.77
CA VAL A 189 -8.30 17.14 -1.16
C VAL A 189 -9.18 17.04 0.09
N PHE A 190 -10.06 16.05 0.09
CA PHE A 190 -10.91 15.66 1.21
C PHE A 190 -10.55 14.23 1.63
N SER A 191 -10.78 13.87 2.88
CA SER A 191 -10.56 12.50 3.35
C SER A 191 -11.58 12.09 4.39
N ASN A 192 -11.89 10.80 4.45
CA ASN A 192 -12.84 10.21 5.39
C ASN A 192 -14.24 10.83 5.27
N MET A 193 -14.65 11.14 4.05
CA MET A 193 -16.00 11.61 3.76
C MET A 193 -16.96 10.41 3.82
N PRO A 194 -18.18 10.58 4.37
CA PRO A 194 -19.13 9.48 4.53
C PRO A 194 -19.75 9.01 3.20
N LYS A 195 -19.71 9.85 2.17
CA LYS A 195 -20.19 9.56 0.81
C LYS A 195 -19.34 10.36 -0.19
N THR A 196 -19.39 9.98 -1.47
CA THR A 196 -18.82 10.80 -2.55
C THR A 196 -19.47 12.17 -2.56
N LEU A 197 -18.64 13.21 -2.63
CA LEU A 197 -19.07 14.59 -2.77
C LEU A 197 -19.66 14.81 -4.16
N ASP A 198 -20.72 15.60 -4.25
CA ASP A 198 -21.14 16.23 -5.50
C ASP A 198 -20.36 17.55 -5.70
N PHE A 199 -20.48 18.13 -6.89
CA PHE A 199 -19.78 19.36 -7.27
C PHE A 199 -20.16 20.55 -6.38
N ASP A 200 -21.43 20.68 -6.01
CA ASP A 200 -21.89 21.75 -5.12
C ASP A 200 -21.23 21.66 -3.74
N ALA A 201 -21.22 20.47 -3.13
CA ALA A 201 -20.58 20.25 -1.85
C ALA A 201 -19.06 20.41 -1.93
N ALA A 202 -18.41 19.94 -3.00
CA ALA A 202 -16.97 20.10 -3.20
C ALA A 202 -16.54 21.56 -3.40
N MET A 203 -17.43 22.40 -3.94
CA MET A 203 -17.22 23.85 -4.03
C MET A 203 -17.41 24.54 -2.68
N ALA A 204 -18.48 24.19 -1.93
CA ALA A 204 -18.88 24.87 -0.71
C ALA A 204 -18.04 24.48 0.53
N LEU A 205 -17.61 23.22 0.63
CA LEU A 205 -16.86 22.74 1.79
C LEU A 205 -15.39 23.16 1.74
N GLU A 206 -14.83 23.45 2.90
CA GLU A 206 -13.38 23.66 3.04
C GLU A 206 -12.63 22.32 2.91
N PRO A 207 -11.70 22.18 1.96
CA PRO A 207 -10.89 20.99 1.87
C PRO A 207 -9.87 20.93 3.02
N ILE A 208 -9.41 19.73 3.33
CA ILE A 208 -8.32 19.54 4.29
C ILE A 208 -7.05 20.21 3.77
N GLN A 209 -6.84 20.14 2.45
CA GLN A 209 -5.76 20.81 1.75
C GLN A 209 -6.14 21.05 0.29
N THR A 210 -5.79 22.22 -0.24
CA THR A 210 -5.78 22.50 -1.68
C THR A 210 -4.35 22.36 -2.19
N LEU A 211 -4.19 21.67 -3.32
CA LEU A 211 -2.94 21.48 -4.04
C LEU A 211 -2.99 22.30 -5.33
N GLU A 212 -1.92 23.04 -5.61
CA GLU A 212 -1.73 23.76 -6.86
C GLU A 212 -0.59 23.12 -7.64
N TYR A 213 -0.95 22.44 -8.72
CA TYR A 213 -0.04 21.85 -9.69
C TYR A 213 0.37 22.89 -10.72
N ASN A 214 1.55 22.71 -11.30
CA ASN A 214 2.10 23.57 -12.35
C ASN A 214 2.49 22.74 -13.58
N GLU A 215 3.15 23.36 -14.56
CA GLU A 215 3.57 22.70 -15.80
C GLU A 215 4.44 21.46 -15.60
N THR A 216 5.10 21.29 -14.44
CA THR A 216 5.87 20.06 -14.14
C THR A 216 4.97 18.82 -14.03
N ALA A 217 3.67 18.98 -13.76
CA ALA A 217 2.69 17.89 -13.81
C ALA A 217 2.57 17.27 -15.22
N ASN A 218 3.04 17.96 -16.25
CA ASN A 218 3.06 17.50 -17.64
C ASN A 218 4.36 16.82 -18.07
N GLN A 219 5.39 16.85 -17.21
CA GLN A 219 6.75 16.46 -17.58
C GLN A 219 7.15 15.17 -16.88
N GLY A 220 8.01 14.37 -17.53
CA GLY A 220 8.57 13.15 -16.94
C GLY A 220 7.52 12.21 -16.36
N ASP A 221 7.65 11.92 -15.07
CA ASP A 221 6.74 11.03 -14.32
C ASP A 221 5.54 11.76 -13.68
N GLY A 222 5.42 13.08 -13.87
CA GLY A 222 4.41 13.94 -13.23
C GLY A 222 4.97 14.71 -12.02
N GLN A 223 4.08 15.41 -11.31
CA GLN A 223 4.44 16.26 -10.17
C GLN A 223 3.98 15.62 -8.86
N ILE A 224 4.90 15.50 -7.91
CA ILE A 224 4.61 14.99 -6.56
C ILE A 224 4.33 16.17 -5.63
N MET A 225 3.15 16.17 -5.02
CA MET A 225 2.72 17.19 -4.07
C MET A 225 2.64 16.61 -2.65
N PRO A 226 3.40 17.14 -1.68
CA PRO A 226 3.32 16.70 -0.31
C PRO A 226 2.00 17.12 0.33
N LEU A 227 1.37 16.19 1.04
CA LEU A 227 0.23 16.47 1.89
C LEU A 227 0.69 16.94 3.28
N ARG A 228 -0.18 17.64 3.99
CA ARG A 228 -0.02 17.95 5.42
C ARG A 228 -0.20 16.66 6.21
N PHE A 229 0.83 15.83 6.23
CA PHE A 229 0.85 14.48 6.80
C PHE A 229 0.10 14.35 8.13
N VAL A 230 0.24 15.33 9.04
CA VAL A 230 -0.47 15.38 10.34
C VAL A 230 -2.00 15.27 10.23
N LYS A 231 -2.60 15.64 9.09
CA LYS A 231 -4.04 15.51 8.81
C LYS A 231 -4.41 14.21 8.10
N PHE A 232 -3.43 13.51 7.52
CA PHE A 232 -3.60 12.30 6.71
C PHE A 232 -2.96 11.07 7.37
N GLN A 233 -3.03 10.97 8.70
CA GLN A 233 -2.50 9.83 9.47
C GLN A 233 -3.39 8.60 9.45
N ASN A 234 -4.67 8.76 9.17
CA ASN A 234 -5.66 7.68 9.22
C ASN A 234 -6.72 7.95 8.16
N VAL A 235 -6.40 7.55 6.94
CA VAL A 235 -7.20 7.79 5.74
C VAL A 235 -7.84 6.47 5.33
N GLN A 236 -9.17 6.40 5.39
CA GLN A 236 -9.98 5.28 4.91
C GLN A 236 -10.43 5.50 3.47
N ASN A 237 -10.78 6.75 3.14
CA ASN A 237 -11.03 7.18 1.78
C ASN A 237 -10.45 8.57 1.55
N ILE A 238 -10.12 8.87 0.29
CA ILE A 238 -9.67 10.17 -0.17
C ILE A 238 -10.51 10.58 -1.37
N GLN A 239 -10.93 11.84 -1.41
CA GLN A 239 -11.66 12.40 -2.52
C GLN A 239 -10.91 13.61 -3.06
N LEU A 240 -10.67 13.60 -4.36
CA LEU A 240 -9.99 14.67 -5.08
C LEU A 240 -11.03 15.38 -5.93
N PHE A 241 -11.25 16.66 -5.66
CA PHE A 241 -12.00 17.53 -6.54
C PHE A 241 -11.02 18.36 -7.36
N ILE A 242 -10.97 18.09 -8.66
CA ILE A 242 -10.18 18.85 -9.62
C ILE A 242 -11.08 19.97 -10.11
N GLU A 243 -10.72 21.21 -9.73
CA GLU A 243 -11.54 22.40 -9.96
C GLU A 243 -11.28 23.01 -11.33
N ASN A 244 -10.06 22.89 -11.85
CA ASN A 244 -9.66 23.38 -13.17
C ASN A 244 -8.35 22.75 -13.68
N ASN A 245 -8.03 23.02 -14.94
CA ASN A 245 -6.79 22.63 -15.60
C ASN A 245 -5.84 23.82 -15.87
N GLN A 246 -4.65 23.53 -16.40
CA GLN A 246 -3.58 24.51 -16.58
C GLN A 246 -3.92 25.61 -17.60
N GLU A 247 -4.57 25.26 -18.71
CA GLU A 247 -4.90 26.19 -19.80
C GLU A 247 -6.33 26.78 -19.73
N GLY A 248 -7.15 26.35 -18.77
CA GLY A 248 -8.56 26.77 -18.68
C GLY A 248 -9.42 26.26 -19.84
N GLY A 249 -9.07 25.11 -20.41
CA GLY A 249 -9.88 24.44 -21.42
C GLY A 249 -11.04 23.65 -20.80
N GLU A 250 -11.97 23.17 -21.62
CA GLU A 250 -13.18 22.46 -21.16
C GLU A 250 -12.94 21.02 -20.73
N VAL A 251 -11.75 20.46 -20.96
CA VAL A 251 -11.45 19.05 -20.64
C VAL A 251 -10.20 18.97 -19.79
N THR A 252 -10.31 18.28 -18.67
CA THR A 252 -9.19 17.88 -17.83
C THR A 252 -8.79 16.44 -18.15
N GLU A 253 -7.49 16.18 -18.24
CA GLU A 253 -6.95 14.86 -18.55
C GLU A 253 -5.80 14.47 -17.61
N LEU A 254 -5.96 13.32 -16.96
CA LEU A 254 -4.97 12.68 -16.10
C LEU A 254 -4.36 11.47 -16.82
N VAL A 255 -3.03 11.40 -16.80
CA VAL A 255 -2.24 10.30 -17.34
C VAL A 255 -1.82 9.32 -16.24
N ASP A 256 -1.56 9.82 -15.03
CA ASP A 256 -1.19 8.98 -13.88
C ASP A 256 -1.65 9.65 -12.58
N LEU A 257 -2.08 8.83 -11.62
CA LEU A 257 -2.47 9.24 -10.27
C LEU A 257 -1.92 8.23 -9.28
N LYS A 258 -0.98 8.66 -8.44
CA LYS A 258 -0.38 7.79 -7.43
C LYS A 258 -0.46 8.39 -6.04
N PHE A 259 -0.69 7.54 -5.06
CA PHE A 259 -0.65 7.90 -3.65
C PHE A 259 0.60 7.29 -3.02
N PHE A 260 1.32 8.07 -2.23
CA PHE A 260 2.50 7.58 -1.51
C PHE A 260 2.30 7.69 -0.01
N GLY A 261 2.69 6.64 0.69
CA GLY A 261 2.67 6.62 2.14
C GLY A 261 2.87 5.24 2.74
N THR A 262 2.14 4.95 3.82
CA THR A 262 2.27 3.68 4.53
C THR A 262 0.91 3.13 4.99
N PRO A 263 0.63 1.83 4.83
CA PRO A 263 -0.60 1.23 5.37
C PRO A 263 -0.60 1.23 6.90
N LEU A 264 -1.72 1.58 7.55
CA LEU A 264 -1.87 1.44 8.99
C LEU A 264 -1.97 -0.06 9.34
N GLY A 265 -1.25 -0.48 10.37
CA GLY A 265 -1.15 -1.90 10.77
C GLY A 265 0.07 -2.63 10.19
N THR A 266 0.83 -2.02 9.28
CA THR A 266 2.22 -2.47 9.04
C THR A 266 3.12 -2.00 10.17
N LEU A 267 3.97 -2.90 10.67
CA LEU A 267 4.96 -2.58 11.69
C LEU A 267 5.83 -1.41 11.19
N ASP A 268 5.81 -0.30 11.91
CA ASP A 268 6.45 0.97 11.55
C ASP A 268 7.98 0.77 11.39
N VAL A 269 8.45 0.56 10.15
CA VAL A 269 9.84 0.21 9.82
C VAL A 269 10.84 1.30 10.25
N ASN A 270 10.38 2.55 10.37
CA ASN A 270 11.20 3.67 10.86
C ASN A 270 11.57 3.57 12.35
N LYS A 271 10.84 2.76 13.15
CA LYS A 271 11.28 2.41 14.51
C LYS A 271 12.40 1.36 14.51
N ILE A 272 12.55 0.57 13.44
CA ILE A 272 13.55 -0.49 13.32
C ILE A 272 14.94 0.08 12.99
N LYS A 273 15.03 1.12 12.14
CA LYS A 273 16.32 1.80 11.85
C LYS A 273 16.94 2.50 13.07
N LYS A 274 16.14 2.92 14.05
CA LYS A 274 16.65 3.52 15.31
C LYS A 274 17.13 2.50 16.34
N GLY A 275 16.91 1.20 16.13
CA GLY A 275 17.34 0.13 17.05
C GLY A 275 18.66 -0.55 16.69
N SER A 276 19.28 -0.23 15.55
CA SER A 276 20.54 -0.81 15.09
C SER A 276 21.67 0.21 15.13
N GLY A 277 22.09 0.59 16.34
CA GLY A 277 23.22 1.50 16.52
C GLY A 277 23.69 1.53 17.97
N GLY A 278 24.56 0.59 18.34
CA GLY A 278 25.44 0.73 19.51
C GLY A 278 25.39 -0.41 20.53
N ALA A 279 26.04 -1.53 20.22
CA ALA A 279 26.64 -2.37 21.25
C ALA A 279 28.10 -2.63 20.85
N GLU A 280 29.04 -2.11 21.64
CA GLU A 280 30.43 -2.51 21.91
C GLU A 280 31.22 -1.26 22.38
N LYS A 281 32.13 -1.24 23.35
CA LYS A 281 32.60 -2.12 24.42
C LYS A 281 33.52 -1.25 25.30
N GLY A 282 33.63 -1.56 26.58
CA GLY A 282 34.59 -0.96 27.54
C GLY A 282 33.93 -0.92 28.91
N GLY A 283 34.10 -1.89 29.80
CA GLY A 283 35.37 -2.38 30.30
C GLY A 283 35.66 -1.69 31.64
N SER A 284 35.04 -2.17 32.73
CA SER A 284 35.68 -2.16 34.05
C SER A 284 34.94 -3.12 34.99
N LEU A 285 35.62 -4.21 35.32
CA LEU A 285 35.42 -4.95 36.56
C LEU A 285 35.77 -4.04 37.73
N ALA A 286 34.79 -3.71 38.57
CA ALA A 286 35.02 -3.39 39.97
C ALA A 286 33.83 -3.89 40.79
N LYS A 287 33.98 -5.14 41.22
CA LYS A 287 33.15 -5.79 42.24
C LYS A 287 33.53 -5.18 43.61
N ALA A 288 32.51 -4.93 44.42
CA ALA A 288 32.50 -5.13 45.87
C ALA A 288 33.74 -4.74 46.70
N LEU A 289 33.63 -3.64 47.45
CA LEU A 289 33.84 -3.53 48.91
C LEU A 289 33.96 -2.05 49.31
N GLY A 290 33.04 -1.55 50.14
CA GLY A 290 33.25 -0.31 50.90
C GLY A 290 32.03 0.62 50.99
N LEU A 291 31.22 0.38 52.03
CA LEU A 291 30.04 1.13 52.53
C LEU A 291 28.70 0.78 51.88
#